data_AF-A0A9P0EAM6-F1
#
_entry.id   AF-A0A9P0EAM6-F1
#
_cell.length_a   1.000
_cell.length_b   1.000
_cell.length_c   1.000
_cell.angle_alpha   90.00
_cell.angle_beta   90.00
_cell.angle_gamma   90.00
#
_symmetry.space_group_name_H-M   'P 1'
#
loop_
_entity.id
_entity.type
_entity.pdbx_description
1 polymer ?
#
loop_
_entity_poly.entity_id
_entity_poly.type
_entity_poly.pdbx_seq_one_letter_code
_entity_poly.pdbx_strand_id
1 'polypeptide(L)'
;MPSDRYNIMDDYEGISLVDVYDIVTDFAKELRAIMEIYGAEPLNNIMSKVITILEHLEAQSVKIGKLNSQLQEKESIILKLEKDKVDKAADRQRFDKELEQIEEHWREESREMVAMMNRLQEENRKLVKSLADKQDSSVIQNSQPISSEVDVSALQRSRASIDKLRDELKLKDREINSKLAEIESLADQVDRLTNLNKELRRKQRLNQAQIRSFIDQKAQLQTQQYELNRLRQCLSIAEKQNKDIAEQTKLATTDCNSILDVTIEDSQKPKFTSDELKEILAERNELTARISELENELQKYKLMNQIEEDDEPSTDDEPSPDDEAPVQGPLPFEPNDAPWRKSESRIRKLFRKLFNEANVTLLGNSPKKNLSTFSKMSLTSSPPDSLL
;
A
#
# COMPACT_ATOMS: atom_id res chain seq x y z
N MET A 1 30.60 0.27 16.51
CA MET A 1 30.45 1.72 16.71
C MET A 1 30.94 2.42 15.44
N PRO A 2 30.15 3.33 14.83
CA PRO A 2 29.16 4.19 15.47
C PRO A 2 27.73 3.88 15.00
N SER A 3 26.89 3.38 15.92
CA SER A 3 25.45 3.24 15.71
C SER A 3 24.66 4.51 16.06
N ASP A 4 25.35 5.59 16.46
CA ASP A 4 24.72 6.79 17.02
C ASP A 4 24.33 7.86 15.99
N ARG A 5 24.46 7.60 14.68
CA ARG A 5 24.09 8.59 13.66
C ARG A 5 22.62 8.58 13.23
N TYR A 6 21.84 7.60 13.68
CA TYR A 6 20.42 7.51 13.33
C TYR A 6 19.46 8.07 14.40
N ASN A 7 19.97 8.45 15.58
CA ASN A 7 19.14 8.90 16.71
C ASN A 7 18.95 10.43 16.82
N ILE A 8 19.41 11.22 15.84
CA ILE A 8 19.28 12.70 15.89
C ILE A 8 17.99 13.19 15.19
N MET A 9 17.24 12.30 14.52
CA MET A 9 16.01 12.66 13.80
C MET A 9 14.72 12.23 14.50
N ASP A 10 14.79 11.40 15.54
CA ASP A 10 13.59 10.86 16.22
C ASP A 10 12.92 11.86 17.19
N ASP A 11 13.63 12.92 17.61
CA ASP A 11 13.10 13.93 18.53
C ASP A 11 12.49 15.15 17.83
N TYR A 12 12.48 15.18 16.49
CA TYR A 12 11.76 16.22 15.75
C TYR A 12 10.38 15.69 15.38
N GLU A 13 9.40 15.92 16.26
CA GLU A 13 7.98 15.79 15.92
C GLU A 13 7.72 16.76 14.76
N GLY A 14 7.81 16.24 13.54
CA GLY A 14 7.88 17.04 12.33
C GLY A 14 6.62 17.87 12.17
N ILE A 15 6.76 19.19 12.08
CA ILE A 15 5.65 20.13 11.89
C ILE A 15 4.89 19.74 10.61
N SER A 16 3.69 19.18 10.80
CA SER A 16 2.79 18.80 9.72
C SER A 16 2.25 20.03 9.02
N LEU A 17 1.77 19.85 7.79
CA LEU A 17 1.07 20.90 7.06
C LEU A 17 -0.13 21.43 7.86
N VAL A 18 -0.78 20.56 8.65
CA VAL A 18 -1.90 20.93 9.53
C VAL A 18 -1.40 21.86 10.65
N ASP A 19 -0.31 21.50 11.31
CA ASP A 19 0.29 22.31 12.38
C ASP A 19 0.74 23.68 11.86
N VAL A 20 1.27 23.75 10.63
CA VAL A 20 1.59 25.03 9.97
C VAL A 20 0.33 25.89 9.82
N TYR A 21 -0.81 25.33 9.39
CA TYR A 21 -2.04 26.11 9.23
C TYR A 21 -2.66 26.54 10.56
N ASP A 22 -2.54 25.74 11.62
CA ASP A 22 -3.01 26.08 12.96
C ASP A 22 -2.18 27.24 13.54
N ILE A 23 -0.85 27.16 13.45
CA ILE A 23 0.08 28.24 13.83
C ILE A 23 -0.24 29.52 13.05
N VAL A 24 -0.47 29.42 11.74
CA VAL A 24 -0.81 30.58 10.91
C VAL A 24 -2.15 31.19 11.34
N THR A 25 -3.13 30.37 11.69
CA THR A 25 -4.47 30.82 12.09
C THR A 25 -4.44 31.53 13.43
N ASP A 26 -3.73 30.99 14.42
CA ASP A 26 -3.58 31.61 15.73
C ASP A 26 -2.75 32.89 15.66
N PHE A 27 -1.66 32.87 14.90
CA PHE A 27 -0.88 34.07 14.61
C PHE A 27 -1.72 35.19 13.96
N ALA A 28 -2.59 34.83 13.00
CA ALA A 28 -3.47 35.79 12.34
C ALA A 28 -4.54 36.37 13.29
N LYS A 29 -5.02 35.60 14.28
CA LYS A 29 -5.95 36.11 15.30
C LYS A 29 -5.28 37.16 16.20
N GLU A 30 -4.06 36.89 16.65
CA GLU A 30 -3.30 37.83 17.50
C GLU A 30 -2.96 39.12 16.74
N LEU A 31 -2.54 39.01 15.47
CA LEU A 31 -2.28 40.18 14.64
C LEU A 31 -3.53 41.01 14.37
N ARG A 32 -4.70 40.37 14.24
CA ARG A 32 -5.98 41.10 14.10
C ARG A 32 -6.26 41.97 15.31
N ALA A 33 -6.08 41.45 16.52
CA ALA A 33 -6.27 42.21 17.75
C ALA A 33 -5.35 43.44 17.83
N ILE A 34 -4.11 43.32 17.33
CA ILE A 34 -3.17 44.45 17.25
C ILE A 34 -3.64 45.49 16.21
N MET A 35 -4.12 45.05 15.05
CA MET A 35 -4.61 45.94 14.00
C MET A 35 -5.86 46.74 14.41
N GLU A 36 -6.76 46.15 15.19
CA GLU A 36 -7.94 46.85 15.71
C GLU A 36 -7.56 48.03 16.62
N ILE A 37 -6.41 47.94 17.32
CA ILE A 37 -5.95 48.97 18.27
C ILE A 37 -5.12 50.05 17.56
N TYR A 38 -4.23 49.68 16.65
CA TYR A 38 -3.22 50.60 16.07
C TYR A 38 -3.46 50.97 14.60
N GLY A 39 -4.49 50.41 13.97
CA GLY A 39 -4.72 50.52 12.53
C GLY A 39 -3.80 49.60 11.71
N ALA A 40 -4.14 49.38 10.45
CA ALA A 40 -3.47 48.40 9.59
C ALA A 40 -2.18 48.92 8.93
N GLU A 41 -2.03 50.23 8.83
CA GLU A 41 -0.98 50.92 8.07
C GLU A 41 0.45 50.60 8.54
N PRO A 42 0.75 50.57 9.86
CA PRO A 42 2.08 50.22 10.37
C PRO A 42 2.45 48.75 10.12
N LEU A 43 1.45 47.86 10.01
CA LEU A 43 1.64 46.42 9.95
C LEU A 43 1.77 45.88 8.52
N ASN A 44 1.28 46.60 7.50
CA ASN A 44 1.29 46.19 6.09
C ASN A 44 2.66 45.71 5.59
N ASN A 45 3.72 46.46 5.88
CA ASN A 45 5.08 46.15 5.43
C ASN A 45 5.67 44.91 6.13
N ILE A 46 5.28 44.67 7.37
CA ILE A 46 5.68 43.50 8.15
C ILE A 46 4.89 42.28 7.67
N MET A 47 3.58 42.45 7.43
CA MET A 47 2.69 41.37 7.02
C MET A 47 3.11 40.74 5.69
N SER A 48 3.57 41.54 4.71
CA SER A 48 4.11 41.00 3.46
C SER A 48 5.34 40.09 3.69
N LYS A 49 6.23 40.44 4.63
CA LYS A 49 7.38 39.62 5.01
C LYS A 49 6.97 38.36 5.77
N VAL A 50 6.03 38.46 6.71
CA VAL A 50 5.54 37.31 7.47
C VAL A 50 4.83 36.31 6.56
N ILE A 51 3.97 36.77 5.64
CA ILE A 51 3.34 35.90 4.65
C ILE A 51 4.40 35.17 3.83
N THR A 52 5.45 35.86 3.39
CA THR A 52 6.54 35.24 2.60
C THR A 52 7.29 34.18 3.42
N ILE A 53 7.51 34.40 4.72
CA ILE A 53 8.15 33.41 5.61
C ILE A 53 7.23 32.19 5.80
N LEU A 54 5.93 32.41 6.03
CA LEU A 54 4.97 31.33 6.20
C LEU A 54 4.79 30.51 4.91
N GLU A 55 4.87 31.14 3.73
CA GLU A 55 4.91 30.44 2.44
C GLU A 55 6.14 29.54 2.30
N HIS A 56 7.31 29.99 2.76
CA HIS A 56 8.49 29.15 2.78
C HIS A 56 8.33 27.98 3.75
N LEU A 57 7.68 28.20 4.90
CA LEU A 57 7.37 27.15 5.87
C LEU A 57 6.39 26.12 5.29
N GLU A 58 5.35 26.54 4.58
CA GLU A 58 4.42 25.66 3.85
C GLU A 58 5.16 24.84 2.80
N ALA A 59 5.97 25.49 1.96
CA ALA A 59 6.75 24.81 0.93
C ALA A 59 7.73 23.78 1.53
N GLN A 60 8.36 24.11 2.66
CA GLN A 60 9.25 23.20 3.38
C GLN A 60 8.49 22.04 4.02
N SER A 61 7.36 22.28 4.68
CA SER A 61 6.54 21.23 5.29
C SER A 61 5.99 20.25 4.24
N VAL A 62 5.53 20.74 3.08
CA VAL A 62 5.13 19.89 1.94
C VAL A 62 6.31 19.05 1.43
N LYS A 63 7.49 19.66 1.29
CA LYS A 63 8.70 18.96 0.83
C LYS A 63 9.11 17.86 1.81
N ILE A 64 9.08 18.15 3.11
CA ILE A 64 9.39 17.17 4.18
C ILE A 64 8.38 16.03 4.15
N GLY A 65 7.07 16.33 4.05
CA GLY A 65 6.04 15.30 3.91
C GLY A 65 6.28 14.38 2.72
N LYS A 66 6.62 14.93 1.55
CA LYS A 66 6.96 14.14 0.36
C LYS A 66 8.20 13.26 0.58
N LEU A 67 9.26 13.80 1.19
CA LEU A 67 10.48 13.05 1.50
C LEU A 67 10.21 11.92 2.51
N ASN A 68 9.39 12.18 3.52
CA ASN A 68 8.97 11.17 4.50
C ASN A 68 8.16 10.05 3.84
N SER A 69 7.22 10.37 2.94
CA SER A 69 6.49 9.35 2.19
C SER A 69 7.41 8.51 1.31
N GLN A 70 8.40 9.13 0.65
CA GLN A 70 9.42 8.40 -0.12
C GLN A 70 10.29 7.52 0.77
N LEU A 71 10.67 8.00 1.95
CA LEU A 71 11.47 7.25 2.92
C LEU A 71 10.69 6.02 3.41
N GLN A 72 9.42 6.20 3.79
CA GLN A 72 8.53 5.11 4.20
C GLN A 72 8.32 4.07 3.09
N GLU A 73 8.20 4.50 1.83
CA GLU A 73 8.14 3.61 0.68
C GLU A 73 9.44 2.78 0.54
N LYS A 74 10.61 3.42 0.66
CA LYS A 74 11.90 2.74 0.61
C LYS A 74 12.08 1.75 1.76
N GLU A 75 11.68 2.11 2.97
CA GLU A 75 11.68 1.20 4.12
C GLU A 75 10.77 -0.01 3.89
N SER A 76 9.56 0.20 3.37
CA SER A 76 8.65 -0.89 3.01
C SER A 76 9.25 -1.82 1.94
N ILE A 77 9.98 -1.27 0.97
CA ILE A 77 10.67 -2.06 -0.07
C ILE A 77 11.83 -2.85 0.55
N ILE A 78 12.63 -2.22 1.43
CA ILE A 78 13.74 -2.88 2.13
C ILE A 78 13.22 -4.06 2.94
N LEU A 79 12.17 -3.86 3.75
CA LEU A 79 11.56 -4.92 4.55
C LEU A 79 11.06 -6.09 3.69
N LYS A 80 10.46 -5.79 2.52
CA LYS A 80 10.04 -6.82 1.57
C LYS A 80 11.23 -7.58 0.99
N LEU A 81 12.29 -6.89 0.58
CA LEU A 81 13.48 -7.52 0.00
C LEU A 81 14.26 -8.34 1.04
N GLU A 82 14.33 -7.88 2.28
CA GLU A 82 14.95 -8.63 3.38
C GLU A 82 14.19 -9.92 3.67
N LYS A 83 12.85 -9.85 3.70
CA LYS A 83 12.01 -11.04 3.82
C LYS A 83 12.22 -12.00 2.65
N ASP A 84 12.14 -11.51 1.41
CA ASP A 84 12.35 -12.34 0.20
C ASP A 84 13.75 -12.98 0.19
N LYS A 85 14.78 -12.28 0.71
CA LYS A 85 16.14 -12.82 0.85
C LYS A 85 16.19 -13.97 1.85
N VAL A 86 15.53 -13.83 3.00
CA VAL A 86 15.45 -14.88 4.03
C VAL A 86 14.68 -16.09 3.49
N ASP A 87 13.53 -15.87 2.85
CA ASP A 87 12.69 -16.93 2.29
C ASP A 87 13.46 -17.70 1.21
N LYS A 88 14.13 -17.01 0.27
CA LYS A 88 14.99 -17.65 -0.74
C LYS A 88 16.16 -18.43 -0.13
N ALA A 89 16.74 -17.94 0.96
CA ALA A 89 17.81 -18.66 1.65
C ALA A 89 17.29 -19.93 2.34
N ALA A 90 16.10 -19.86 2.94
CA ALA A 90 15.43 -21.01 3.55
C ALA A 90 15.07 -22.07 2.49
N ASP A 91 14.58 -21.66 1.32
CA ASP A 91 14.28 -22.56 0.21
C ASP A 91 15.54 -23.25 -0.33
N ARG A 92 16.64 -22.51 -0.52
CA ARG A 92 17.94 -23.10 -0.88
C ARG A 92 18.38 -24.15 0.15
N GLN A 93 18.29 -23.84 1.44
CA GLN A 93 18.63 -24.78 2.49
C GLN A 93 17.73 -26.04 2.48
N ARG A 94 16.45 -25.91 2.09
CA ARG A 94 15.57 -27.07 1.92
C ARG A 94 15.99 -27.92 0.74
N PHE A 95 16.26 -27.32 -0.41
CA PHE A 95 16.74 -28.04 -1.59
C PHE A 95 18.07 -28.73 -1.34
N ASP A 96 19.02 -28.09 -0.65
CA ASP A 96 20.31 -28.70 -0.32
C ASP A 96 20.12 -29.94 0.58
N LYS A 97 19.19 -29.89 1.55
CA LYS A 97 18.86 -31.04 2.41
C LYS A 97 18.16 -32.17 1.65
N GLU A 98 17.26 -31.84 0.74
CA GLU A 98 16.59 -32.84 -0.11
C GLU A 98 17.60 -33.51 -1.04
N LEU A 99 18.54 -32.74 -1.60
CA LEU A 99 19.63 -33.27 -2.42
C LEU A 99 20.53 -34.21 -1.62
N GLU A 100 20.95 -33.81 -0.42
CA GLU A 100 21.77 -34.65 0.47
C GLU A 100 21.06 -35.96 0.84
N GLN A 101 19.73 -35.92 1.06
CA GLN A 101 18.93 -37.13 1.31
C GLN A 101 18.88 -38.06 0.09
N ILE A 102 18.71 -37.50 -1.11
CA ILE A 102 18.73 -38.29 -2.37
C ILE A 102 20.11 -38.92 -2.56
N GLU A 103 21.19 -38.17 -2.32
CA GLU A 103 22.56 -38.68 -2.43
C GLU A 103 22.86 -39.79 -1.41
N GLU A 104 22.42 -39.64 -0.15
CA GLU A 104 22.57 -40.70 0.84
C GLU A 104 21.74 -41.93 0.48
N HIS A 105 20.51 -41.74 0.01
CA HIS A 105 19.67 -42.84 -0.44
C HIS A 105 20.31 -43.60 -1.60
N TRP A 106 20.84 -42.89 -2.59
CA TRP A 106 21.54 -43.52 -3.72
C TRP A 106 22.83 -44.24 -3.27
N ARG A 107 23.56 -43.67 -2.31
CA ARG A 107 24.71 -44.34 -1.68
C ARG A 107 24.29 -45.61 -0.93
N GLU A 108 23.18 -45.58 -0.19
CA GLU A 108 22.60 -46.74 0.49
C GLU A 108 22.27 -47.85 -0.50
N GLU A 109 21.49 -47.54 -1.54
CA GLU A 109 21.11 -48.49 -2.59
C GLU A 109 22.34 -49.08 -3.30
N SER A 110 23.35 -48.25 -3.60
CA SER A 110 24.61 -48.70 -4.18
C SER A 110 25.35 -49.68 -3.25
N ARG A 111 25.43 -49.36 -1.94
CA ARG A 111 26.01 -50.26 -0.92
C ARG A 111 25.25 -51.58 -0.84
N GLU A 112 23.91 -51.54 -0.87
CA GLU A 112 23.06 -52.72 -0.84
C GLU A 112 23.24 -53.60 -2.07
N MET A 113 23.29 -53.01 -3.27
CA MET A 113 23.55 -53.74 -4.51
C MET A 113 24.93 -54.41 -4.50
N VAL A 114 25.97 -53.69 -4.06
CA VAL A 114 27.32 -54.25 -3.92
C VAL A 114 27.33 -55.39 -2.89
N ALA A 115 26.65 -55.22 -1.76
CA ALA A 115 26.53 -56.27 -0.75
C ALA A 115 25.81 -57.51 -1.30
N MET A 116 24.74 -57.32 -2.08
CA MET A 116 24.04 -58.40 -2.77
C MET A 116 24.93 -59.11 -3.79
N MET A 117 25.67 -58.35 -4.60
CA MET A 117 26.61 -58.92 -5.58
C MET A 117 27.72 -59.72 -4.91
N ASN A 118 28.29 -59.23 -3.80
CA ASN A 118 29.29 -59.96 -3.03
C ASN A 118 28.72 -61.25 -2.43
N ARG A 119 27.48 -61.24 -1.92
CA ARG A 119 26.81 -62.46 -1.43
C ARG A 119 26.63 -63.49 -2.55
N LEU A 120 26.12 -63.06 -3.71
CA LEU A 120 25.93 -63.94 -4.87
C LEU A 120 27.26 -64.46 -5.43
N GLN A 121 28.31 -63.64 -5.46
CA GLN A 121 29.65 -64.08 -5.85
C GLN A 121 30.24 -65.11 -4.88
N GLU A 122 30.07 -64.91 -3.58
CA GLU A 122 30.52 -65.86 -2.57
C GLU A 122 29.75 -67.18 -2.63
N GLU A 123 28.43 -67.13 -2.86
CA GLU A 123 27.61 -68.32 -3.10
C GLU A 123 28.04 -69.06 -4.37
N ASN A 124 28.25 -68.36 -5.49
CA ASN A 124 28.77 -68.95 -6.72
C ASN A 124 30.15 -69.58 -6.51
N ARG A 125 31.05 -68.92 -5.77
CA ARG A 125 32.37 -69.47 -5.44
C ARG A 125 32.26 -70.74 -4.60
N LYS A 126 31.36 -70.76 -3.61
CA LYS A 126 31.07 -71.95 -2.79
C LYS A 126 30.48 -73.10 -3.61
N LEU A 127 29.57 -72.80 -4.53
CA LEU A 127 28.96 -73.79 -5.43
C LEU A 127 30.00 -74.38 -6.39
N VAL A 128 30.83 -73.55 -7.02
CA VAL A 128 31.93 -73.99 -7.90
C VAL A 128 32.90 -74.89 -7.13
N LYS A 129 33.29 -74.50 -5.91
CA LYS A 129 34.15 -75.33 -5.06
C LYS A 129 33.49 -76.66 -4.70
N SER A 130 32.20 -76.64 -4.34
CA SER A 130 31.44 -77.86 -4.02
C SER A 130 31.26 -78.79 -5.23
N LEU A 131 31.17 -78.25 -6.44
CA LEU A 131 31.14 -79.02 -7.68
C LEU A 131 32.51 -79.64 -7.99
N ALA A 132 33.61 -78.89 -7.82
CA ALA A 132 34.96 -79.39 -7.97
C ALA A 132 35.27 -80.51 -6.96
N ASP A 133 34.94 -80.33 -5.68
CA ASP A 133 35.13 -81.33 -4.64
C ASP A 133 34.35 -82.63 -4.92
N LYS A 134 33.15 -82.53 -5.52
CA LYS A 134 32.35 -83.68 -5.97
C LYS A 134 32.91 -84.36 -7.21
N GLN A 135 33.56 -83.60 -8.11
CA GLN A 135 34.21 -84.13 -9.30
C GLN A 135 35.53 -84.83 -8.96
N ASP A 136 36.35 -84.28 -8.07
CA ASP A 136 37.60 -84.90 -7.60
C ASP A 136 37.35 -86.09 -6.66
N SER A 137 36.28 -86.05 -5.85
CA SER A 137 35.84 -87.21 -5.04
C SER A 137 35.26 -88.37 -5.85
N SER A 138 34.98 -88.18 -7.15
CA SER A 138 34.50 -89.25 -8.03
C SER A 138 35.62 -90.19 -8.52
N VAL A 139 36.89 -89.82 -8.33
CA VAL A 139 38.05 -90.60 -8.78
C VAL A 139 38.76 -91.34 -7.63
N ILE A 140 38.51 -90.98 -6.37
CA ILE A 140 39.18 -91.63 -5.23
C ILE A 140 38.16 -91.88 -4.11
N GLN A 141 37.28 -92.87 -4.29
CA GLN A 141 36.78 -93.64 -3.17
C GLN A 141 37.57 -94.94 -3.07
N ASN A 142 38.77 -94.82 -2.48
CA ASN A 142 39.42 -95.95 -1.84
C ASN A 142 39.78 -95.52 -0.41
N SER A 143 39.01 -96.07 0.53
CA SER A 143 39.43 -96.49 1.87
C SER A 143 40.61 -95.74 2.52
N GLN A 144 40.34 -94.88 3.50
CA GLN A 144 41.10 -94.86 4.77
C GLN A 144 40.41 -93.97 5.84
N PRO A 145 40.48 -94.33 7.13
CA PRO A 145 39.89 -93.56 8.22
C PRO A 145 40.82 -92.40 8.58
N ILE A 146 40.42 -91.18 8.23
CA ILE A 146 41.14 -89.96 8.63
C ILE A 146 40.80 -89.64 10.09
N SER A 147 41.86 -89.34 10.84
CA SER A 147 41.95 -89.17 12.29
C SER A 147 40.82 -88.35 12.95
N SER A 148 40.25 -88.94 14.00
CA SER A 148 39.30 -88.33 14.96
C SER A 148 39.73 -86.95 15.48
N GLU A 149 41.01 -86.60 15.47
CA GLU A 149 41.55 -85.36 16.03
C GLU A 149 41.33 -84.13 15.11
N VAL A 150 41.34 -84.35 13.79
CA VAL A 150 41.10 -83.30 12.79
C VAL A 150 39.62 -82.90 12.77
N ASP A 151 38.72 -83.88 12.93
CA ASP A 151 37.28 -83.66 13.06
C ASP A 151 36.92 -82.91 14.36
N VAL A 152 37.57 -83.25 15.48
CA VAL A 152 37.40 -82.53 16.75
C VAL A 152 37.85 -81.07 16.62
N SER A 153 38.98 -80.83 15.95
CA SER A 153 39.48 -79.47 15.70
C SER A 153 38.56 -78.65 14.78
N ALA A 154 37.97 -79.29 13.77
CA ALA A 154 37.00 -78.64 12.88
C ALA A 154 35.69 -78.30 13.62
N LEU A 155 35.19 -79.21 14.44
CA LEU A 155 34.01 -78.98 15.28
C LEU A 155 34.24 -77.85 16.29
N GLN A 156 35.43 -77.77 16.88
CA GLN A 156 35.76 -76.70 17.84
C GLN A 156 35.83 -75.31 17.17
N ARG A 157 36.36 -75.22 15.94
CA ARG A 157 36.31 -73.98 15.14
C ARG A 157 34.89 -73.59 14.75
N SER A 158 34.06 -74.56 14.36
CA SER A 158 32.64 -74.33 14.04
C SER A 158 31.89 -73.80 15.27
N ARG A 159 32.10 -74.42 16.43
CA ARG A 159 31.51 -73.97 17.70
C ARG A 159 31.93 -72.55 18.06
N ALA A 160 33.23 -72.23 17.96
CA ALA A 160 33.72 -70.87 18.20
C ALA A 160 33.13 -69.84 17.20
N SER A 161 32.91 -70.24 15.95
CA SER A 161 32.26 -69.39 14.95
C SER A 161 30.77 -69.17 15.28
N ILE A 162 30.07 -70.21 15.71
CA ILE A 162 28.66 -70.12 16.14
C ILE A 162 28.53 -69.21 17.37
N ASP A 163 29.44 -69.32 18.33
CA ASP A 163 29.43 -68.48 19.53
C ASP A 163 29.72 -67.01 19.19
N LYS A 164 30.63 -66.72 18.26
CA LYS A 164 30.83 -65.37 17.71
C LYS A 164 29.59 -64.80 17.04
N LEU A 165 28.93 -65.60 16.17
CA LEU A 165 27.70 -65.17 15.49
C LEU A 165 26.56 -64.91 16.48
N ARG A 166 26.48 -65.67 17.58
CA ARG A 166 25.51 -65.41 18.65
C ARG A 166 25.79 -64.11 19.38
N ASP A 167 27.05 -63.79 19.64
CA ASP A 167 27.42 -62.54 20.30
C ASP A 167 27.22 -61.32 19.38
N GLU A 168 27.51 -61.46 18.09
CA GLU A 168 27.19 -60.45 17.07
C GLU A 168 25.68 -60.23 16.95
N LEU A 169 24.88 -61.31 16.95
CA LEU A 169 23.42 -61.22 16.93
C LEU A 169 22.91 -60.44 18.14
N LYS A 170 23.39 -60.76 19.35
CA LYS A 170 23.04 -60.01 20.58
C LYS A 170 23.45 -58.54 20.52
N LEU A 171 24.59 -58.23 19.90
CA LEU A 171 25.03 -56.84 19.76
C LEU A 171 24.10 -56.08 18.81
N LYS A 172 23.75 -56.70 17.68
CA LYS A 172 22.80 -56.15 16.70
C LYS A 172 21.39 -55.99 17.29
N ASP A 173 20.92 -56.94 18.10
CA ASP A 173 19.65 -56.82 18.82
C ASP A 173 19.65 -55.60 19.77
N ARG A 174 20.74 -55.36 20.50
CA ARG A 174 20.87 -54.17 21.35
C ARG A 174 20.89 -52.88 20.54
N GLU A 175 21.59 -52.87 19.41
CA GLU A 175 21.65 -51.72 18.50
C GLU A 175 20.25 -51.39 17.93
N ILE A 176 19.51 -52.41 17.47
CA ILE A 176 18.13 -52.29 16.99
C ILE A 176 17.23 -51.74 18.09
N ASN A 177 17.29 -52.29 19.30
CA ASN A 177 16.47 -51.80 20.42
C ASN A 177 16.80 -50.34 20.79
N SER A 178 18.07 -49.96 20.75
CA SER A 178 18.48 -48.55 20.95
C SER A 178 17.92 -47.64 19.87
N LYS A 179 17.93 -48.08 18.61
CA LYS A 179 17.39 -47.31 17.48
C LYS A 179 15.87 -47.22 17.52
N LEU A 180 15.17 -48.28 17.93
CA LEU A 180 13.73 -48.26 18.14
C LEU A 180 13.34 -47.24 19.22
N ALA A 181 14.08 -47.19 20.34
CA ALA A 181 13.85 -46.20 21.39
C ALA A 181 14.09 -44.75 20.91
N GLU A 182 15.12 -44.53 20.07
CA GLU A 182 15.38 -43.23 19.45
C GLU A 182 14.24 -42.82 18.50
N ILE A 183 13.75 -43.75 17.67
CA ILE A 183 12.61 -43.52 16.77
C ILE A 183 11.35 -43.17 17.56
N GLU A 184 11.06 -43.89 18.65
CA GLU A 184 9.89 -43.61 19.50
C GLU A 184 9.98 -42.23 20.15
N SER A 185 11.15 -41.85 20.68
CA SER A 185 11.38 -40.51 21.23
C SER A 185 11.23 -39.39 20.18
N LEU A 186 11.67 -39.64 18.94
CA LEU A 186 11.50 -38.69 17.83
C LEU A 186 10.04 -38.60 17.39
N ALA A 187 9.32 -39.72 17.34
CA ALA A 187 7.89 -39.75 17.05
C ALA A 187 7.09 -38.92 18.06
N ASP A 188 7.38 -39.08 19.35
CA ASP A 188 6.81 -38.27 20.43
C ASP A 188 7.10 -36.77 20.26
N GLN A 189 8.29 -36.40 19.79
CA GLN A 189 8.63 -35.00 19.53
C GLN A 189 7.84 -34.45 18.34
N VAL A 190 7.66 -35.23 17.27
CA VAL A 190 6.85 -34.86 16.12
C VAL A 190 5.38 -34.67 16.53
N ASP A 191 4.84 -35.54 17.37
CA ASP A 191 3.46 -35.42 17.88
C ASP A 191 3.27 -34.17 18.76
N ARG A 192 4.25 -33.84 19.61
CA ARG A 192 4.22 -32.58 20.36
C ARG A 192 4.26 -31.36 19.44
N LEU A 193 5.15 -31.35 18.45
CA LEU A 193 5.29 -30.24 17.51
C LEU A 193 4.06 -30.08 16.60
N THR A 194 3.47 -31.17 16.14
CA THR A 194 2.24 -31.12 15.32
C THR A 194 1.07 -30.57 16.13
N ASN A 195 0.93 -30.92 17.41
CA ASN A 195 -0.09 -30.34 18.29
C ASN A 195 0.15 -28.85 18.56
N LEU A 196 1.38 -28.43 18.82
CA LEU A 196 1.73 -27.01 18.95
C LEU A 196 1.41 -26.23 17.66
N ASN A 197 1.70 -26.80 16.50
CA ASN A 197 1.41 -26.18 15.21
C ASN A 197 -0.11 -26.02 14.98
N LYS A 198 -0.91 -27.04 15.32
CA LYS A 198 -2.38 -26.96 15.28
C LYS A 198 -2.90 -25.84 16.18
N GLU A 199 -2.36 -25.71 17.39
CA GLU A 199 -2.74 -24.63 18.31
C GLU A 199 -2.33 -23.24 17.80
N LEU A 200 -1.11 -23.08 17.28
CA LEU A 200 -0.67 -21.82 16.68
C LEU A 200 -1.55 -21.42 15.50
N ARG A 201 -1.94 -22.36 14.63
CA ARG A 201 -2.90 -22.10 13.53
C ARG A 201 -4.27 -21.70 14.06
N ARG A 202 -4.74 -22.27 15.17
CA ARG A 202 -6.00 -21.86 15.83
C ARG A 202 -5.89 -20.43 16.37
N LYS A 203 -4.80 -20.10 17.08
CA LYS A 203 -4.53 -18.75 17.59
C LYS A 203 -4.44 -17.72 16.46
N GLN A 204 -3.77 -18.06 15.36
CA GLN A 204 -3.70 -17.21 14.18
C GLN A 204 -5.08 -16.92 13.60
N ARG A 205 -5.95 -17.93 13.47
CA ARG A 205 -7.34 -17.74 13.01
C ARG A 205 -8.13 -16.81 13.94
N LEU A 206 -7.98 -16.96 15.26
CA LEU A 206 -8.63 -16.07 16.23
C LEU A 206 -8.13 -14.63 16.12
N ASN A 207 -6.82 -14.42 16.03
CA ASN A 207 -6.24 -13.09 15.86
C ASN A 207 -6.68 -12.45 14.53
N GLN A 208 -6.74 -13.22 13.45
CA GLN A 208 -7.27 -12.73 12.16
C GLN A 208 -8.73 -12.33 12.26
N ALA A 209 -9.56 -13.09 12.98
CA ALA A 209 -10.96 -12.74 13.22
C ALA A 209 -11.09 -11.45 14.06
N GLN A 210 -10.25 -11.28 15.09
CA GLN A 210 -10.20 -10.05 15.88
C GLN A 210 -9.79 -8.84 15.04
N ILE A 211 -8.77 -8.98 14.19
CA ILE A 211 -8.35 -7.90 13.28
C ILE A 211 -9.47 -7.50 12.34
N ARG A 212 -10.18 -8.47 11.75
CA ARG A 212 -11.36 -8.18 10.90
C ARG A 212 -12.43 -7.42 11.68
N SER A 213 -12.75 -7.86 12.90
CA SER A 213 -13.71 -7.15 13.75
C SER A 213 -13.28 -5.71 14.06
N PHE A 214 -11.99 -5.45 14.30
CA PHE A 214 -11.49 -4.09 14.50
C PHE A 214 -11.55 -3.23 13.23
N ILE A 215 -11.32 -3.83 12.06
CA ILE A 215 -11.49 -3.14 10.78
C ILE A 215 -12.95 -2.73 10.59
N ASP A 216 -13.89 -3.63 10.85
CA ASP A 216 -15.32 -3.35 10.74
C ASP A 216 -15.76 -2.25 11.71
N GLN A 217 -15.31 -2.31 12.98
CA GLN A 217 -15.56 -1.27 13.98
C GLN A 217 -14.97 0.08 13.55
N LYS A 218 -13.74 0.09 13.00
CA LYS A 218 -13.10 1.31 12.50
C LYS A 218 -13.90 1.90 11.33
N ALA A 219 -14.34 1.06 10.39
CA ALA A 219 -15.17 1.50 9.27
C ALA A 219 -16.49 2.12 9.75
N GLN A 220 -17.17 1.49 10.71
CA GLN A 220 -18.39 2.01 11.31
C GLN A 220 -18.17 3.38 11.98
N LEU A 221 -17.09 3.52 12.76
CA LEU A 221 -16.74 4.80 13.39
C LEU A 221 -16.41 5.88 12.36
N GLN A 222 -15.75 5.54 11.25
CA GLN A 222 -15.48 6.47 10.16
C GLN A 222 -16.77 6.96 9.50
N THR A 223 -17.75 6.08 9.27
CA THR A 223 -19.07 6.48 8.75
C THR A 223 -19.78 7.43 9.71
N GLN A 224 -19.78 7.13 11.02
CA GLN A 224 -20.37 8.01 12.02
C GLN A 224 -19.68 9.39 12.08
N GLN A 225 -18.35 9.43 11.97
CA GLN A 225 -17.60 10.69 11.89
C GLN A 225 -17.96 11.50 10.65
N TYR A 226 -18.12 10.84 9.49
CA TYR A 226 -18.56 11.50 8.27
C TYR A 226 -19.97 12.11 8.43
N GLU A 227 -20.91 11.36 8.99
CA GLU A 227 -22.27 11.85 9.26
C GLU A 227 -22.28 13.03 10.25
N LEU A 228 -21.51 12.96 11.34
CA LEU A 228 -21.39 14.05 12.30
C LEU A 228 -20.81 15.32 11.65
N ASN A 229 -19.80 15.18 10.79
CA ASN A 229 -19.23 16.31 10.06
C ASN A 229 -20.23 16.92 9.08
N ARG A 230 -21.00 16.09 8.36
CA ARG A 230 -22.08 16.55 7.48
C ARG A 230 -23.16 17.30 8.26
N LEU A 231 -23.60 16.76 9.41
CA LEU A 231 -24.59 17.42 10.27
C LEU A 231 -24.07 18.76 10.82
N ARG A 232 -22.80 18.82 11.26
CA ARG A 232 -22.16 20.07 11.68
C ARG A 232 -22.13 21.11 10.57
N GLN A 233 -21.86 20.71 9.32
CA GLN A 233 -21.90 21.61 8.18
C GLN A 233 -23.32 22.14 7.92
N CYS A 234 -24.34 21.27 7.94
CA CYS A 234 -25.74 21.69 7.80
C CYS A 234 -26.16 22.67 8.91
N LEU A 235 -25.77 22.39 10.16
CA LEU A 235 -26.07 23.24 11.30
C LEU A 235 -25.40 24.61 11.16
N SER A 236 -24.13 24.65 10.75
CA SER A 236 -23.41 25.89 10.46
C SER A 236 -24.08 26.73 9.38
N ILE A 237 -24.61 26.10 8.32
CA ILE A 237 -25.39 26.79 7.27
C ILE A 237 -26.70 27.35 7.84
N ALA A 238 -27.43 26.55 8.62
CA ALA A 238 -28.68 26.98 9.24
C ALA A 238 -28.48 28.13 10.24
N GLU A 239 -27.42 28.09 11.04
CA GLU A 239 -27.05 29.18 11.94
C GLU A 239 -26.75 30.48 11.20
N LYS A 240 -26.04 30.40 10.06
CA LYS A 240 -25.77 31.55 9.21
C LYS A 240 -27.07 32.13 8.65
N GLN A 241 -27.94 31.30 8.08
CA GLN A 241 -29.24 31.74 7.57
C GLN A 241 -30.09 32.40 8.66
N ASN A 242 -30.10 31.85 9.88
CA ASN A 242 -30.81 32.45 11.00
C ASN A 242 -30.25 33.83 11.41
N LYS A 243 -28.92 34.00 11.38
CA LYS A 243 -28.28 35.31 11.61
C LYS A 243 -28.65 36.31 10.52
N ASP A 244 -28.55 35.90 9.26
CA ASP A 244 -28.89 36.74 8.10
C ASP A 244 -30.37 37.21 8.18
N ILE A 245 -31.29 36.32 8.56
CA ILE A 245 -32.72 36.65 8.77
C ILE A 245 -32.90 37.63 9.94
N ALA A 246 -32.20 37.42 11.05
CA ALA A 246 -32.28 38.31 12.21
C ALA A 246 -31.72 39.72 11.90
N GLU A 247 -30.66 39.80 11.10
CA GLU A 247 -30.10 41.08 10.62
C GLU A 247 -31.04 41.78 9.65
N GLN A 248 -31.64 41.07 8.69
CA GLN A 248 -32.66 41.62 7.79
C GLN A 248 -33.88 42.15 8.56
N THR A 249 -34.31 41.44 9.61
CA THR A 249 -35.40 41.88 10.48
C THR A 249 -35.03 43.14 11.25
N LYS A 250 -33.80 43.23 11.78
CA LYS A 250 -33.30 44.43 12.47
C LYS A 250 -33.20 45.64 11.55
N LEU A 251 -32.69 45.44 10.33
CA LEU A 251 -32.61 46.49 9.30
C LEU A 251 -34.02 46.98 8.93
N ALA A 252 -34.96 46.07 8.72
CA ALA A 252 -36.36 46.42 8.50
C ALA A 252 -36.97 47.21 9.68
N THR A 253 -36.67 46.86 10.93
CA THR A 253 -37.17 47.62 12.10
C THR A 253 -36.48 48.98 12.31
N THR A 254 -35.24 49.16 11.81
CA THR A 254 -34.49 50.42 11.97
C THR A 254 -34.88 51.43 10.89
N ASP A 255 -35.12 50.96 9.65
CA ASP A 255 -35.61 51.80 8.55
C ASP A 255 -37.09 52.19 8.72
N CYS A 256 -37.87 51.44 9.53
CA CYS A 256 -39.26 51.76 9.83
C CYS A 256 -39.48 52.86 10.89
N ASN A 257 -38.43 53.46 11.48
CA ASN A 257 -38.61 54.60 12.40
C ASN A 257 -38.62 55.98 11.72
N SER A 258 -38.39 56.08 10.41
CA SER A 258 -38.41 57.36 9.67
C SER A 258 -39.50 57.46 8.59
N ILE A 259 -40.27 56.39 8.32
CA ILE A 259 -41.33 56.38 7.31
C ILE A 259 -42.53 55.62 7.88
N LEU A 260 -43.19 56.23 8.85
CA LEU A 260 -44.20 55.57 9.67
C LEU A 260 -45.65 55.74 9.19
N ASP A 261 -45.93 56.03 7.91
CA ASP A 261 -47.37 56.18 7.56
C ASP A 261 -47.86 55.98 6.11
N VAL A 262 -47.07 55.48 5.13
CA VAL A 262 -47.59 55.38 3.74
C VAL A 262 -47.30 54.07 2.99
N THR A 263 -46.31 53.26 3.37
CA THR A 263 -45.88 52.12 2.51
C THR A 263 -46.13 50.73 3.09
N ILE A 264 -46.68 50.61 4.29
CA ILE A 264 -46.92 49.29 4.92
C ILE A 264 -48.08 48.55 4.24
N GLU A 265 -49.05 49.24 3.63
CA GLU A 265 -50.19 48.58 2.98
C GLU A 265 -49.84 47.94 1.62
N ASP A 266 -48.84 48.48 0.90
CA ASP A 266 -48.58 48.06 -0.49
C ASP A 266 -47.62 46.86 -0.62
N SER A 267 -46.95 46.46 0.47
CA SER A 267 -46.05 45.30 0.49
C SER A 267 -46.72 43.98 0.89
N GLN A 268 -47.99 44.01 1.32
CA GLN A 268 -48.80 42.81 1.61
C GLN A 268 -49.80 42.47 0.50
N LYS A 269 -49.78 43.20 -0.62
CA LYS A 269 -50.63 42.90 -1.77
C LYS A 269 -50.02 41.74 -2.57
N PRO A 270 -50.71 40.59 -2.70
CA PRO A 270 -50.17 39.46 -3.44
C PRO A 270 -49.89 39.87 -4.89
N LYS A 271 -48.64 39.74 -5.31
CA LYS A 271 -48.14 40.15 -6.65
C LYS A 271 -48.72 39.32 -7.80
N PHE A 272 -49.29 38.16 -7.48
CA PHE A 272 -49.90 37.24 -8.42
C PHE A 272 -51.34 36.96 -8.00
N THR A 273 -52.23 36.85 -8.98
CA THR A 273 -53.58 36.37 -8.72
C THR A 273 -53.54 34.90 -8.29
N SER A 274 -54.56 34.45 -7.54
CA SER A 274 -54.62 33.04 -7.10
C SER A 274 -54.60 32.06 -8.28
N ASP A 275 -55.00 32.49 -9.47
CA ASP A 275 -55.03 31.66 -10.66
C ASP A 275 -53.67 31.64 -11.38
N GLU A 276 -52.97 32.78 -11.45
CA GLU A 276 -51.56 32.83 -11.87
C GLU A 276 -50.67 31.96 -10.99
N LEU A 277 -50.88 31.94 -9.68
CA LEU A 277 -50.09 31.10 -8.79
C LEU A 277 -50.34 29.60 -9.02
N LYS A 278 -51.58 29.21 -9.36
CA LYS A 278 -51.90 27.82 -9.72
C LYS A 278 -51.27 27.45 -11.05
N GLU A 279 -51.28 28.36 -12.02
CA GLU A 279 -50.64 28.18 -13.33
C GLU A 279 -49.13 28.02 -13.18
N ILE A 280 -48.47 28.92 -12.45
CA ILE A 280 -47.03 28.84 -12.16
C ILE A 280 -46.68 27.54 -11.39
N LEU A 281 -47.53 27.11 -10.45
CA LEU A 281 -47.32 25.84 -9.74
C LEU A 281 -47.49 24.63 -10.66
N ALA A 282 -48.45 24.66 -11.58
CA ALA A 282 -48.65 23.61 -12.58
C ALA A 282 -47.46 23.54 -13.54
N GLU A 283 -47.02 24.67 -14.09
CA GLU A 283 -45.83 24.76 -14.94
C GLU A 283 -44.57 24.29 -14.21
N ARG A 284 -44.39 24.71 -12.96
CA ARG A 284 -43.26 24.27 -12.13
C ARG A 284 -43.29 22.75 -11.92
N ASN A 285 -44.45 22.16 -11.68
CA ASN A 285 -44.58 20.71 -11.51
C ASN A 285 -44.33 19.96 -12.82
N GLU A 286 -44.79 20.48 -13.96
CA GLU A 286 -44.53 19.92 -15.29
C GLU A 286 -43.04 19.97 -15.63
N LEU A 287 -42.38 21.11 -15.40
CA LEU A 287 -40.93 21.24 -15.58
C LEU A 287 -40.15 20.33 -14.64
N THR A 288 -40.61 20.13 -13.42
CA THR A 288 -39.99 19.19 -12.47
C THR A 288 -40.08 17.74 -12.98
N ALA A 289 -41.24 17.35 -13.51
CA ALA A 289 -41.41 16.03 -14.14
C ALA A 289 -40.50 15.89 -15.37
N ARG A 290 -40.39 16.93 -16.19
CA ARG A 290 -39.54 16.93 -17.39
C ARG A 290 -38.05 16.84 -17.06
N ILE A 291 -37.60 17.55 -16.03
CA ILE A 291 -36.23 17.46 -15.52
C ILE A 291 -35.94 16.04 -15.05
N SER A 292 -36.86 15.42 -14.29
CA SER A 292 -36.69 14.04 -13.83
C SER A 292 -36.61 13.03 -14.99
N GLU A 293 -37.40 13.21 -16.04
CA GLU A 293 -37.31 12.41 -17.27
C GLU A 293 -35.94 12.54 -17.95
N LEU A 294 -35.45 13.77 -18.13
CA LEU A 294 -34.16 14.05 -18.76
C LEU A 294 -32.98 13.54 -17.92
N GLU A 295 -33.07 13.64 -16.60
CA GLU A 295 -32.08 13.07 -15.67
C GLU A 295 -32.03 11.55 -15.79
N ASN A 296 -33.19 10.88 -15.88
CA ASN A 296 -33.26 9.43 -16.10
C ASN A 296 -32.68 9.02 -17.46
N GLU A 297 -32.94 9.80 -18.51
CA GLU A 297 -32.39 9.56 -19.85
C GLU A 297 -30.87 9.74 -19.88
N LEU A 298 -30.36 10.82 -19.27
CA LEU A 298 -28.91 11.04 -19.11
C LEU A 298 -28.24 9.93 -18.31
N GLN A 299 -28.89 9.44 -17.25
CA GLN A 299 -28.38 8.34 -16.45
C GLN A 299 -28.34 7.03 -17.25
N LYS A 300 -29.33 6.79 -18.11
CA LYS A 300 -29.34 5.65 -19.05
C LYS A 300 -28.19 5.74 -20.05
N TYR A 301 -27.93 6.90 -20.64
CA TYR A 301 -26.80 7.09 -21.55
C TYR A 301 -25.44 6.96 -20.85
N LYS A 302 -25.32 7.45 -19.61
CA LYS A 302 -24.11 7.29 -18.79
C LYS A 302 -23.83 5.83 -18.46
N LEU A 303 -24.88 5.03 -18.24
CA LEU A 303 -24.78 3.57 -18.07
C LEU A 303 -24.47 2.86 -19.39
N MET A 304 -25.06 3.26 -20.52
CA MET A 304 -24.71 2.69 -21.84
C MET A 304 -23.24 2.95 -22.21
N ASN A 305 -22.73 4.17 -21.99
CA ASN A 305 -21.31 4.47 -22.20
C ASN A 305 -20.37 3.66 -21.30
N GLN A 306 -20.82 3.26 -20.09
CA GLN A 306 -20.05 2.40 -19.20
C GLN A 306 -20.09 0.93 -19.62
N ILE A 307 -21.11 0.49 -20.36
CA ILE A 307 -21.24 -0.88 -20.87
C ILE A 307 -20.48 -1.04 -22.20
N GLU A 308 -20.43 0.01 -23.04
CA GLU A 308 -19.64 0.00 -24.30
C GLU A 308 -18.11 0.00 -24.06
N GLU A 309 -17.63 0.31 -22.84
CA GLU A 309 -16.20 0.19 -22.47
C GLU A 309 -15.80 -1.20 -21.95
N ASP A 310 -16.75 -2.09 -21.61
CA ASP A 310 -16.49 -3.39 -20.97
C ASP A 310 -16.69 -4.61 -21.92
N ASP A 311 -17.07 -4.39 -23.19
CA ASP A 311 -17.42 -5.45 -24.17
C ASP A 311 -16.53 -5.45 -25.44
N GLU A 312 -15.22 -5.23 -25.30
CA GLU A 312 -14.23 -5.55 -26.36
C GLU A 312 -13.39 -6.78 -25.96
N PRO A 313 -13.54 -7.93 -26.65
CA PRO A 313 -12.69 -9.09 -26.46
C PRO A 313 -11.32 -8.85 -27.10
N SER A 314 -10.27 -9.13 -26.32
CA SER A 314 -8.87 -9.17 -26.74
C SER A 314 -8.64 -9.85 -28.10
N THR A 315 -8.19 -9.08 -29.08
CA THR A 315 -7.42 -9.57 -30.23
C THR A 315 -6.23 -8.65 -30.48
N ASP A 316 -5.05 -9.27 -30.47
CA ASP A 316 -3.78 -8.69 -30.93
C ASP A 316 -3.93 -8.17 -32.36
N ASP A 317 -3.64 -6.89 -32.60
CA ASP A 317 -3.11 -6.39 -33.86
C ASP A 317 -2.54 -4.96 -33.67
N GLU A 318 -1.29 -4.76 -34.08
CA GLU A 318 -0.63 -3.46 -34.10
C GLU A 318 -1.30 -2.50 -35.10
N PRO A 319 -1.44 -1.19 -34.78
CA PRO A 319 -1.77 -0.19 -35.78
C PRO A 319 -0.50 0.44 -36.37
N SER A 320 -0.41 0.37 -37.70
CA SER A 320 0.51 1.11 -38.56
C SER A 320 0.39 2.64 -38.36
N PRO A 321 1.49 3.42 -38.42
CA PRO A 321 1.47 4.83 -38.09
C PRO A 321 1.34 5.68 -39.36
N ASP A 322 0.14 5.93 -39.89
CA ASP A 322 0.01 6.90 -41.00
C ASP A 322 -1.35 7.62 -41.15
N ASP A 323 -2.31 7.46 -40.24
CA ASP A 323 -3.56 8.26 -40.27
C ASP A 323 -3.76 9.07 -38.99
N GLU A 324 -2.83 9.98 -38.70
CA GLU A 324 -3.02 11.00 -37.67
C GLU A 324 -3.50 12.29 -38.35
N ALA A 325 -4.82 12.52 -38.34
CA ALA A 325 -5.40 13.81 -38.67
C ALA A 325 -4.71 14.88 -37.80
N PRO A 326 -4.42 16.10 -38.33
CA PRO A 326 -3.65 17.07 -37.57
C PRO A 326 -4.38 17.45 -36.28
N VAL A 327 -3.89 16.92 -35.16
CA VAL A 327 -4.35 17.26 -33.82
C VAL A 327 -3.93 18.70 -33.57
N GLN A 328 -4.87 19.62 -33.75
CA GLN A 328 -4.69 20.99 -33.35
C GLN A 328 -4.69 21.01 -31.81
N GLY A 329 -3.50 20.85 -31.24
CA GLY A 329 -3.29 20.90 -29.80
C GLY A 329 -3.81 22.22 -29.21
N PRO A 330 -4.13 22.25 -27.90
CA PRO A 330 -4.57 23.48 -27.24
C PRO A 330 -3.57 24.59 -27.55
N LEU A 331 -4.09 25.73 -28.04
CA LEU A 331 -3.31 26.91 -28.38
C LEU A 331 -2.31 27.21 -27.23
N PRO A 332 -1.00 27.38 -27.50
CA PRO A 332 -0.03 27.67 -26.45
C PRO A 332 -0.47 28.90 -25.67
N PHE A 333 -0.66 28.73 -24.36
CA PHE A 333 -1.06 29.83 -23.48
C PHE A 333 -0.08 31.00 -23.68
N GLU A 334 -0.63 32.19 -23.90
CA GLU A 334 0.16 33.41 -23.91
C GLU A 334 0.99 33.50 -22.62
N PRO A 335 2.16 34.16 -22.61
CA PRO A 335 3.04 34.24 -21.43
C PRO A 335 2.37 34.70 -20.12
N ASN A 336 1.17 35.30 -20.23
CA ASN A 336 0.35 35.78 -19.12
C ASN A 336 -0.63 34.73 -18.54
N ASP A 337 -0.83 33.60 -19.23
CA ASP A 337 -1.86 32.61 -18.88
C ASP A 337 -1.29 31.27 -18.38
N ALA A 338 0.02 31.26 -18.14
CA ALA A 338 0.70 30.11 -17.60
C ALA A 338 0.24 29.76 -16.16
N PRO A 339 -0.07 28.48 -15.86
CA PRO A 339 -0.65 28.06 -14.58
C PRO A 339 0.27 28.29 -13.36
N TRP A 340 1.58 28.45 -13.57
CA TRP A 340 2.54 28.78 -12.50
C TRP A 340 2.57 30.26 -12.10
N ARG A 341 1.92 31.16 -12.85
CA ARG A 341 1.85 32.60 -12.54
C ARG A 341 0.65 32.98 -11.64
N LYS A 342 -0.33 32.09 -11.48
CA LYS A 342 -1.60 32.35 -10.76
C LYS A 342 -1.81 31.47 -9.52
N SER A 343 -0.76 30.88 -8.95
CA SER A 343 -0.85 30.25 -7.63
C SER A 343 -0.71 31.31 -6.54
N GLU A 344 -1.79 32.05 -6.24
CA GLU A 344 -1.90 32.65 -4.91
C GLU A 344 -1.71 31.53 -3.88
N SER A 345 -0.70 31.65 -3.02
CA SER A 345 -0.44 30.64 -1.98
C SER A 345 -1.67 30.45 -1.11
N ARG A 346 -1.84 29.23 -0.58
CA ARG A 346 -2.97 28.92 0.30
C ARG A 346 -2.92 29.79 1.54
N ILE A 347 -1.73 30.14 2.01
CA ILE A 347 -1.51 31.12 3.07
C ILE A 347 -1.98 32.52 2.65
N ARG A 348 -1.64 33.03 1.46
CA ARG A 348 -2.17 34.31 0.98
C ARG A 348 -3.70 34.31 0.87
N LYS A 349 -4.31 33.19 0.46
CA LYS A 349 -5.77 33.03 0.43
C LYS A 349 -6.37 33.00 1.83
N LEU A 350 -5.72 32.35 2.79
CA LEU A 350 -6.12 32.31 4.18
C LEU A 350 -6.07 33.70 4.82
N PHE A 351 -4.96 34.43 4.67
CA PHE A 351 -4.83 35.81 5.14
C PHE A 351 -5.86 36.73 4.47
N ARG A 352 -6.07 36.62 3.15
CA ARG A 352 -7.12 37.40 2.47
C ARG A 352 -8.50 37.11 3.06
N LYS A 353 -8.85 35.84 3.28
CA LYS A 353 -10.13 35.47 3.89
C LYS A 353 -10.27 36.01 5.32
N LEU A 354 -9.21 35.92 6.12
CA LEU A 354 -9.21 36.34 7.53
C LEU A 354 -9.24 37.87 7.72
N PHE A 355 -8.74 38.65 6.76
CA PHE A 355 -8.65 40.11 6.86
C PHE A 355 -9.67 40.86 5.99
N ASN A 356 -10.24 40.23 4.95
CA ASN A 356 -11.29 40.83 4.11
C ASN A 356 -12.68 40.82 4.79
N GLU A 357 -12.86 40.04 5.85
CA GLU A 357 -14.07 40.02 6.69
C GLU A 357 -14.18 41.28 7.60
N ALA A 358 -13.12 42.08 7.71
CA ALA A 358 -13.01 43.20 8.65
C ALA A 358 -12.97 44.61 8.03
N ASN A 359 -13.29 44.77 6.73
CA ASN A 359 -13.15 46.06 6.01
C ASN A 359 -11.72 46.66 6.06
N VAL A 360 -10.68 45.83 6.21
CA VAL A 360 -9.28 46.28 6.22
C VAL A 360 -8.60 45.93 4.89
N THR A 361 -8.35 46.94 4.05
CA THR A 361 -7.66 46.80 2.76
C THR A 361 -6.15 46.66 2.94
N LEU A 362 -5.72 45.52 3.46
CA LEU A 362 -4.33 45.29 3.92
C LEU A 362 -3.38 44.89 2.78
N LEU A 363 -3.91 44.21 1.76
CA LEU A 363 -3.17 43.75 0.60
C LEU A 363 -3.72 44.48 -0.61
N GLY A 364 -3.13 45.63 -0.93
CA GLY A 364 -3.48 46.39 -2.14
C GLY A 364 -3.57 45.46 -3.34
N ASN A 365 -4.64 45.60 -4.12
CA ASN A 365 -4.81 44.88 -5.37
C ASN A 365 -3.49 44.99 -6.16
N SER A 366 -2.94 43.84 -6.54
CA SER A 366 -1.72 43.73 -7.34
C SER A 366 -1.70 44.83 -8.42
N PRO A 367 -0.62 45.62 -8.55
CA PRO A 367 -0.61 46.70 -9.51
C PRO A 367 -0.74 46.11 -10.92
N LYS A 368 -1.86 46.39 -11.58
CA LYS A 368 -1.97 46.30 -13.04
C LYS A 368 -0.91 47.25 -13.60
N LYS A 369 0.25 46.71 -13.98
CA LYS A 369 1.27 47.46 -14.72
C LYS A 369 0.69 47.80 -16.09
N ASN A 370 0.07 48.97 -16.19
CA ASN A 370 -0.16 49.61 -17.48
C ASN A 370 1.22 50.05 -17.99
N LEU A 371 1.77 49.34 -18.97
CA LEU A 371 2.88 49.85 -19.76
C LEU A 371 2.42 49.94 -21.21
N SER A 372 1.85 51.09 -21.56
CA SER A 372 1.89 51.59 -22.93
C SER A 372 3.33 51.95 -23.29
N THR A 373 3.61 51.93 -24.59
CA THR A 373 4.81 52.41 -25.31
C THR A 373 6.01 51.46 -25.38
N PHE A 374 6.01 50.60 -26.41
CA PHE A 374 7.21 50.41 -27.22
C PHE A 374 6.88 50.59 -28.70
N SER A 375 7.75 51.36 -29.33
CA SER A 375 7.61 51.97 -30.65
C SER A 375 7.58 50.95 -31.78
N LYS A 376 6.80 51.28 -32.82
CA LYS A 376 6.97 50.75 -34.17
C LYS A 376 8.42 50.98 -34.62
N MET A 377 9.15 49.91 -34.89
CA MET A 377 10.24 49.94 -35.87
C MET A 377 10.00 48.85 -36.90
N SER A 378 9.81 49.33 -38.13
CA SER A 378 9.70 48.57 -39.37
C SER A 378 11.00 47.80 -39.60
N LEU A 379 10.91 46.47 -39.81
CA LEU A 379 11.99 45.68 -40.37
C LEU A 379 11.77 45.61 -41.88
N THR A 380 12.62 46.32 -42.62
CA THR A 380 12.70 46.23 -44.08
C THR A 380 13.76 45.18 -44.44
N SER A 381 13.33 44.25 -45.29
CA SER A 381 14.06 43.41 -46.24
C SER A 381 15.59 43.56 -46.44
N SER A 382 16.21 42.38 -46.55
CA SER A 382 17.21 41.95 -47.54
C SER A 382 18.69 41.77 -47.08
N PRO A 383 19.40 40.76 -47.62
CA PRO A 383 20.65 40.20 -47.06
C PRO A 383 21.89 40.77 -47.75
N PRO A 384 23.09 40.33 -47.32
CA PRO A 384 24.18 40.14 -48.26
C PRO A 384 24.71 38.70 -48.25
N ASP A 385 24.70 38.14 -49.46
CA ASP A 385 25.59 37.09 -49.91
C ASP A 385 27.07 37.50 -49.80
N SER A 386 27.89 36.50 -49.49
CA SER A 386 29.22 36.23 -50.06
C SER A 386 30.36 37.25 -49.89
N LEU A 387 31.44 36.82 -49.21
CA LEU A 387 32.81 36.63 -49.76
C LEU A 387 33.88 36.74 -48.65
N LEU A 388 34.40 35.60 -48.19
CA LEU A 388 35.81 35.17 -48.24
C LEU A 388 36.02 33.90 -47.40
#